data_AF-Q4RN34-F1
#
_entry.id   AF-Q4RN34-F1
#
_cell.length_a   1.000
_cell.length_b   1.000
_cell.length_c   1.000
_cell.angle_alpha   90.00
_cell.angle_beta   90.00
_cell.angle_gamma   90.00
#
_symmetry.space_group_name_H-M   'P 1'
#
loop_
_entity.id
_entity.type
_entity.pdbx_description
1 polymer ?
#
loop_
_entity_poly.entity_id
_entity_poly.type
_entity_poly.pdbx_seq_one_letter_code
_entity_poly.pdbx_strand_id
1 'polypeptide(L)'
;MDDLKKELSIQEHKMSIEGVCRKYQTDIVQGLSNAKAAEFLIRDGPNALTPPLTTPEWVKFCHQLFGGFSILLWIGASLCFMAYSIQTATEDDLLYDNLYLGIVLTLVVVISSCFSYFQEAKSSKIMESFKNMVPQQALVIREGETVQINAEELVTGDLIEVKAGDRIPADMRVVSANGCKVDNSSLTGESQPQRRSPDYTNDNPLESKNIAFFSTNCVEGTARGIVICTGDRTAMGRIATLASGLETGKTPIAKEIEHFIHIITGVAVFLGVTFFILALTLGYKWLEAAIFLIGIIVANVPEGLLATVTVCLTLTAKHMARKKCLVKNLEAVETLGSTSTICTDKTGTLTENRMTVEHMWFDNQIHKAEN
;
A
#
# COMPACT_ATOMS: atom_id res chain seq x y z
N MET A 1 -10.18 -0.70 -12.63
CA MET A 1 -8.75 -0.30 -12.73
C MET A 1 -8.41 0.31 -14.08
N ASP A 2 -8.85 -0.26 -15.21
CA ASP A 2 -8.48 0.30 -16.52
C ASP A 2 -9.08 1.69 -16.80
N ASP A 3 -10.26 2.01 -16.25
CA ASP A 3 -10.78 3.38 -16.31
C ASP A 3 -9.95 4.39 -15.50
N LEU A 4 -9.28 3.95 -14.43
CA LEU A 4 -8.39 4.82 -13.66
C LEU A 4 -7.10 5.12 -14.44
N LYS A 5 -6.66 4.21 -15.32
CA LYS A 5 -5.48 4.38 -16.18
C LYS A 5 -5.71 5.33 -17.36
N LYS A 6 -6.97 5.66 -17.68
CA LYS A 6 -7.30 6.64 -18.73
C LYS A 6 -6.90 8.04 -18.31
N GLU A 7 -6.62 8.91 -19.28
CA GLU A 7 -6.26 10.31 -19.02
C GLU A 7 -7.31 11.04 -18.15
N LEU A 8 -6.86 12.08 -17.46
CA LEU A 8 -7.71 12.87 -16.60
C LEU A 8 -8.73 13.67 -17.43
N SER A 9 -9.99 13.21 -17.49
CA SER A 9 -11.05 13.89 -18.24
C SER A 9 -11.86 14.84 -17.36
N ILE A 10 -11.23 15.91 -16.87
CA ILE A 10 -11.97 17.05 -16.31
C ILE A 10 -12.43 17.90 -17.50
N GLN A 11 -13.70 18.27 -17.57
CA GLN A 11 -14.26 19.10 -18.65
C GLN A 11 -14.77 20.45 -18.14
N GLU A 12 -14.97 20.55 -16.82
CA GLU A 12 -15.44 21.71 -16.08
C GLU A 12 -14.52 22.92 -16.26
N HIS A 13 -13.25 22.70 -16.61
CA HIS A 13 -12.30 23.78 -16.90
C HIS A 13 -12.54 24.46 -18.24
N LYS A 14 -13.19 23.78 -19.20
CA LYS A 14 -13.58 24.34 -20.50
C LYS A 14 -14.94 25.03 -20.45
N MET A 15 -15.76 24.73 -19.44
CA MET A 15 -17.08 25.33 -19.26
C MET A 15 -16.96 26.77 -18.76
N SER A 16 -17.94 27.61 -19.13
CA SER A 16 -18.12 28.92 -18.50
C SER A 16 -18.49 28.75 -17.03
N ILE A 17 -18.20 29.77 -16.20
CA ILE A 17 -18.51 29.73 -14.76
C ILE A 17 -20.00 29.47 -14.53
N GLU A 18 -20.88 30.12 -15.30
CA GLU A 18 -22.33 29.87 -15.26
C GLU A 18 -22.69 28.43 -15.62
N GLY A 19 -22.00 27.82 -16.58
CA GLY A 19 -22.19 26.42 -16.96
C GLY A 19 -21.84 25.46 -15.82
N VAL A 20 -20.74 25.75 -15.11
CA VAL A 20 -20.32 24.97 -13.92
C VAL A 20 -21.33 25.15 -12.78
N CYS A 21 -21.78 26.38 -12.52
CA CYS A 21 -22.82 26.66 -11.52
C CYS A 21 -24.13 25.93 -11.80
N ARG A 22 -24.59 25.91 -13.06
CA ARG A 22 -25.79 25.16 -13.46
C ARG A 22 -25.60 23.66 -13.29
N LYS A 23 -24.42 23.12 -13.65
CA LYS A 23 -24.11 21.69 -13.52
C LYS A 23 -24.16 21.22 -12.06
N TYR A 24 -23.58 21.99 -11.15
CA TYR A 24 -23.50 21.64 -9.72
C TYR A 24 -24.58 22.28 -8.84
N GLN A 25 -25.54 23.00 -9.45
CA GLN A 25 -26.62 23.71 -8.76
C GLN A 25 -26.13 24.63 -7.63
N THR A 26 -25.02 25.34 -7.87
CA THR A 26 -24.33 26.18 -6.88
C THR A 26 -24.30 27.65 -7.32
N ASP A 27 -24.15 28.55 -6.36
CA ASP A 27 -24.06 30.00 -6.57
C ASP A 27 -22.62 30.51 -6.33
N ILE A 28 -22.17 31.47 -7.12
CA ILE A 28 -20.78 32.00 -7.08
C ILE A 28 -20.56 32.91 -5.85
N VAL A 29 -21.63 33.45 -5.27
CA VAL A 29 -21.61 34.37 -4.14
C VAL A 29 -22.09 33.68 -2.88
N GLN A 30 -23.24 32.99 -2.95
CA GLN A 30 -23.85 32.33 -1.78
C GLN A 30 -23.36 30.91 -1.54
N GLY A 31 -22.77 30.25 -2.54
CA GLY A 31 -22.41 28.83 -2.44
C GLY A 31 -23.63 27.91 -2.40
N LEU A 32 -23.47 26.74 -1.77
CA LEU A 32 -24.55 25.77 -1.58
C LEU A 32 -25.36 26.06 -0.30
N SER A 33 -26.59 25.54 -0.23
CA SER A 33 -27.35 25.50 1.03
C SER A 33 -26.90 24.33 1.91
N ASN A 34 -27.06 24.47 3.23
CA ASN A 34 -26.65 23.44 4.18
C ASN A 34 -27.43 22.13 3.96
N ALA A 35 -28.71 22.22 3.59
CA ALA A 35 -29.54 21.06 3.26
C ALA A 35 -29.03 20.30 2.02
N LYS A 36 -28.66 21.03 0.94
CA LYS A 36 -28.12 20.41 -0.28
C LYS A 36 -26.74 19.80 -0.04
N ALA A 37 -25.91 20.47 0.76
CA ALA A 37 -24.60 19.95 1.10
C ALA A 37 -24.72 18.60 1.85
N ALA A 38 -25.64 18.50 2.82
CA ALA A 38 -25.91 17.25 3.51
C ALA A 38 -26.46 16.15 2.58
N GLU A 39 -27.34 16.51 1.64
CA GLU A 39 -27.86 15.58 0.62
C GLU A 39 -26.73 15.02 -0.26
N PHE A 40 -25.84 15.90 -0.75
CA PHE A 40 -24.71 15.49 -1.59
C PHE A 40 -23.68 14.68 -0.80
N LEU A 41 -23.50 14.95 0.50
CA LEU A 41 -22.60 14.19 1.36
C LEU A 41 -23.08 12.74 1.52
N ILE A 42 -24.39 12.54 1.69
CA ILE A 42 -25.00 11.21 1.77
C ILE A 42 -24.91 10.50 0.41
N ARG A 43 -25.11 11.23 -0.70
CA ARG A 43 -25.07 10.67 -2.06
C ARG A 43 -23.66 10.25 -2.49
N ASP A 44 -22.68 11.12 -2.28
CA ASP A 44 -21.35 11.00 -2.89
C ASP A 44 -20.28 10.45 -1.94
N GLY A 45 -20.60 10.38 -0.64
CA GLY A 45 -19.69 10.00 0.43
C GLY A 45 -18.79 11.16 0.91
N PRO A 46 -18.04 10.95 2.00
CA PRO A 46 -17.11 11.95 2.52
C PRO A 46 -15.97 12.24 1.55
N ASN A 47 -15.42 13.45 1.60
CA ASN A 47 -14.20 13.84 0.89
C ASN A 47 -12.96 13.28 1.62
N ALA A 48 -12.82 11.96 1.57
CA ALA A 48 -11.69 11.23 2.09
C ALA A 48 -11.26 10.16 1.08
N LEU A 49 -9.99 9.76 1.13
CA LEU A 49 -9.51 8.64 0.33
C LEU A 49 -9.97 7.34 0.98
N THR A 50 -10.55 6.43 0.20
CA THR A 50 -10.96 5.14 0.71
C THR A 50 -9.71 4.36 1.14
N PRO A 51 -9.60 3.92 2.40
CA PRO A 51 -8.46 3.12 2.82
C PRO A 51 -8.43 1.81 1.99
N PRO A 52 -7.23 1.32 1.62
CA PRO A 52 -7.14 0.06 0.90
C PRO A 52 -7.76 -1.07 1.74
N LEU A 53 -8.41 -2.02 1.07
CA LEU A 53 -8.98 -3.18 1.74
C LEU A 53 -7.87 -3.93 2.47
N THR A 54 -7.98 -4.00 3.79
CA THR A 54 -7.05 -4.79 4.59
C THR A 54 -7.49 -6.25 4.59
N THR A 55 -6.55 -7.15 4.37
CA THR A 55 -6.82 -8.59 4.57
C THR A 55 -7.09 -8.80 6.06
N PRO A 56 -8.22 -9.43 6.45
CA PRO A 56 -8.52 -9.70 7.84
C PRO A 56 -7.40 -10.51 8.51
N GLU A 57 -7.10 -10.22 9.77
CA GLU A 57 -5.99 -10.85 10.50
C GLU A 57 -6.12 -12.38 10.57
N TRP A 58 -7.34 -12.92 10.64
CA TRP A 58 -7.58 -14.36 10.62
C TRP A 58 -7.21 -14.99 9.26
N VAL A 59 -7.40 -14.28 8.14
CA VAL A 59 -7.01 -14.76 6.80
C VAL A 59 -5.49 -14.83 6.71
N LYS A 60 -4.78 -13.82 7.21
CA LYS A 60 -3.31 -13.83 7.28
C LYS A 60 -2.82 -15.00 8.10
N PHE A 61 -3.42 -15.24 9.28
CA PHE A 61 -3.10 -16.37 10.12
C PHE A 61 -3.35 -17.72 9.43
N CYS A 62 -4.49 -17.88 8.75
CA CYS A 62 -4.78 -19.08 7.96
C CYS A 62 -3.77 -19.28 6.82
N HIS A 63 -3.34 -18.20 6.15
CA HIS A 63 -2.31 -18.28 5.13
C HIS A 63 -0.98 -18.82 5.68
N GLN A 64 -0.61 -18.44 6.91
CA GLN A 64 0.57 -18.98 7.60
C GLN A 64 0.39 -20.44 8.08
N LEU A 65 -0.84 -20.88 8.38
CA LEU A 65 -1.14 -22.27 8.75
C LEU A 65 -1.08 -23.24 7.57
N PHE A 66 -1.41 -22.77 6.37
CA PHE A 66 -1.46 -23.59 5.15
C PHE A 66 -0.37 -23.21 4.14
N GLY A 67 0.65 -22.45 4.54
CA GLY A 67 1.75 -22.04 3.68
C GLY A 67 2.88 -23.08 3.62
N GLY A 68 3.36 -23.39 2.42
CA GLY A 68 4.61 -24.14 2.20
C GLY A 68 4.71 -25.47 2.97
N PHE A 69 5.71 -25.57 3.85
CA PHE A 69 6.01 -26.78 4.63
C PHE A 69 4.89 -27.20 5.59
N SER A 70 4.05 -26.26 6.05
CA SER A 70 2.94 -26.58 6.96
C SER A 70 1.93 -27.55 6.34
N ILE A 71 1.72 -27.51 5.02
CA ILE A 71 0.84 -28.48 4.31
C ILE A 71 1.39 -29.90 4.44
N LEU A 72 2.70 -30.09 4.26
CA LEU A 72 3.33 -31.41 4.37
C LEU A 72 3.18 -31.96 5.79
N LEU A 73 3.34 -31.10 6.81
CA LEU A 73 3.13 -31.47 8.20
C LEU A 73 1.67 -31.79 8.52
N TRP A 74 0.71 -31.06 7.94
CA TRP A 74 -0.72 -31.38 8.06
C TRP A 74 -1.06 -32.74 7.46
N ILE A 75 -0.52 -33.04 6.27
CA ILE A 75 -0.68 -34.37 5.65
C ILE A 75 -0.08 -35.45 6.54
N GLY A 76 1.12 -35.21 7.08
CA GLY A 76 1.79 -36.11 8.02
C GLY A 76 0.97 -36.37 9.29
N ALA A 77 0.46 -35.32 9.93
CA ALA A 77 -0.38 -35.41 11.11
C ALA A 77 -1.69 -36.16 10.83
N SER A 78 -2.35 -35.85 9.71
CA SER A 78 -3.59 -36.52 9.29
C SER A 78 -3.38 -38.02 9.09
N LEU A 79 -2.28 -38.42 8.45
CA LEU A 79 -1.91 -39.82 8.27
C LEU A 79 -1.58 -40.51 9.61
N CYS A 80 -0.95 -39.84 10.57
CA CYS A 80 -0.70 -40.38 11.91
C CYS A 80 -2.00 -40.63 12.69
N PHE A 81 -2.98 -39.71 12.62
CA PHE A 81 -4.29 -39.91 13.23
C PHE A 81 -5.10 -41.02 12.55
N MET A 82 -4.98 -41.14 11.22
CA MET A 82 -5.58 -42.25 10.48
C MET A 82 -4.94 -43.59 10.86
N ALA A 83 -3.61 -43.60 11.02
CA ALA A 83 -2.86 -44.77 11.46
C ALA A 83 -3.27 -45.25 12.85
N TYR A 84 -3.35 -44.33 13.80
CA TYR A 84 -3.85 -44.62 15.14
C TYR A 84 -5.28 -45.18 15.08
N SER A 85 -6.17 -44.56 14.31
CA SER A 85 -7.56 -45.00 14.17
C SER A 85 -7.68 -46.43 13.63
N ILE A 86 -6.88 -46.79 12.61
CA ILE A 86 -6.84 -48.16 12.04
C ILE A 86 -6.27 -49.15 13.08
N GLN A 87 -5.22 -48.76 13.79
CA GLN A 87 -4.58 -49.61 14.79
C GLN A 87 -5.50 -49.92 15.97
N THR A 88 -6.21 -48.89 16.48
CA THR A 88 -7.22 -49.07 17.54
C THR A 88 -8.39 -49.97 17.13
N ALA A 89 -8.66 -50.12 15.83
CA ALA A 89 -9.72 -50.98 15.32
C ALA A 89 -9.25 -52.42 15.02
N THR A 90 -7.94 -52.67 14.94
CA THR A 90 -7.39 -53.94 14.40
C THR A 90 -6.53 -54.70 15.41
N GLU A 91 -5.86 -54.01 16.35
CA GLU A 91 -4.93 -54.60 17.32
C GLU A 91 -5.40 -54.31 18.76
N ASP A 92 -5.36 -55.31 19.65
CA ASP A 92 -5.76 -55.18 21.07
C ASP A 92 -4.72 -54.42 21.91
N ASP A 93 -3.48 -54.29 21.43
CA ASP A 93 -2.39 -53.57 22.10
C ASP A 93 -2.35 -52.10 21.63
N LEU A 94 -2.71 -51.19 22.52
CA LEU A 94 -2.80 -49.76 22.23
C LEU A 94 -1.41 -49.09 22.26
N LEU A 95 -0.75 -49.06 21.11
CA LEU A 95 0.45 -48.22 20.90
C LEU A 95 0.03 -46.77 20.67
N TYR A 96 0.29 -45.91 21.67
CA TYR A 96 -0.02 -44.47 21.60
C TYR A 96 0.98 -43.65 20.78
N ASP A 97 2.04 -44.28 20.25
CA ASP A 97 3.12 -43.59 19.53
C ASP A 97 2.61 -42.77 18.33
N ASN A 98 1.69 -43.33 17.55
CA ASN A 98 1.08 -42.65 16.40
C ASN A 98 0.19 -41.47 16.82
N LEU A 99 -0.49 -41.59 17.96
CA LEU A 99 -1.30 -40.50 18.53
C LEU A 99 -0.39 -39.36 19.03
N TYR A 100 0.66 -39.69 19.79
CA TYR A 100 1.63 -38.71 20.27
C TYR A 100 2.32 -38.00 19.11
N LEU A 101 2.74 -38.73 18.07
CA LEU A 101 3.38 -38.16 16.89
C LEU A 101 2.45 -37.19 16.14
N GLY A 102 1.18 -37.57 15.92
CA GLY A 102 0.19 -36.68 15.29
C GLY A 102 -0.09 -35.41 16.09
N ILE A 103 -0.19 -35.52 17.42
CA ILE A 103 -0.35 -34.37 18.32
C ILE A 103 0.89 -33.45 18.28
N VAL A 104 2.09 -34.01 18.33
CA VAL A 104 3.35 -33.25 18.27
C VAL A 104 3.46 -32.52 16.94
N LEU A 105 3.21 -33.18 15.81
CA LEU A 105 3.25 -32.55 14.49
C LEU A 105 2.24 -31.39 14.37
N THR A 106 1.02 -31.58 14.89
CA THR A 106 0.00 -30.52 14.92
C THR A 106 0.45 -29.33 15.77
N LEU A 107 1.02 -29.58 16.96
CA LEU A 107 1.56 -28.54 17.83
C LEU A 107 2.70 -27.76 17.17
N VAL A 108 3.61 -28.46 16.47
CA VAL A 108 4.73 -27.82 15.76
C VAL A 108 4.20 -26.86 14.68
N VAL A 109 3.18 -27.27 13.91
CA VAL A 109 2.55 -26.39 12.90
C VAL A 109 1.90 -25.18 13.56
N VAL A 110 1.10 -25.37 14.61
CA VAL A 110 0.41 -24.26 15.28
C VAL A 110 1.40 -23.27 15.90
N ILE A 111 2.45 -23.76 16.59
CA ILE A 111 3.46 -22.90 17.22
C ILE A 111 4.27 -22.13 16.17
N SER A 112 4.69 -22.79 15.09
CA SER A 112 5.46 -22.16 14.01
C SER A 112 4.64 -21.12 13.24
N SER A 113 3.36 -21.38 12.95
CA SER A 113 2.46 -20.43 12.33
C SER A 113 2.12 -19.25 13.24
N CYS A 114 1.92 -19.48 14.54
CA CYS A 114 1.78 -18.40 15.53
C CYS A 114 3.01 -17.49 15.54
N PHE A 115 4.22 -18.06 15.59
CA PHE A 115 5.46 -17.29 15.57
C PHE A 115 5.59 -16.46 14.29
N SER A 116 5.31 -17.07 13.14
CA SER A 116 5.36 -16.42 11.83
C SER A 116 4.36 -15.27 11.73
N TYR A 117 3.12 -15.48 12.18
CA TYR A 117 2.09 -14.44 12.23
C TYR A 117 2.47 -13.27 13.17
N PHE A 118 2.97 -13.56 14.38
CA PHE A 118 3.41 -12.50 15.30
C PHE A 118 4.56 -11.67 14.71
N GLN A 119 5.45 -12.30 13.95
CA GLN A 119 6.56 -11.62 13.28
C GLN A 119 6.07 -10.65 12.19
N GLU A 120 5.07 -11.07 11.41
CA GLU A 120 4.45 -10.27 10.36
C GLU A 120 3.57 -9.13 10.90
N ALA A 121 2.76 -9.41 11.93
CA ALA A 121 1.89 -8.43 12.57
C ALA A 121 2.66 -7.26 13.20
N LYS A 122 3.84 -7.54 13.78
CA LYS A 122 4.69 -6.50 14.39
C LYS A 122 5.24 -5.51 13.35
N SER A 123 5.54 -5.97 12.13
CA SER A 123 6.00 -5.10 11.04
C SER A 123 4.88 -4.19 10.54
N SER A 124 3.65 -4.71 10.42
CA SER A 124 2.48 -3.95 9.96
C SER A 124 2.04 -2.85 10.93
N LYS A 125 2.07 -3.11 12.24
CA LYS A 125 1.57 -2.17 13.27
C LYS A 125 2.38 -0.88 13.42
N ILE A 126 3.66 -0.91 13.06
CA ILE A 126 4.53 0.28 13.06
C ILE A 126 4.12 1.25 11.93
N MET A 127 3.50 0.77 10.85
CA MET A 127 3.05 1.62 9.75
C MET A 127 1.76 2.37 10.06
N GLU A 128 0.85 1.70 10.77
CA GLU A 128 -0.51 2.19 11.05
C GLU A 128 -0.53 3.39 12.00
N SER A 129 0.43 3.46 12.94
CA SER A 129 0.58 4.58 13.88
C SER A 129 0.89 5.94 13.22
N PHE A 130 1.25 5.95 11.93
CA PHE A 130 1.53 7.19 11.20
C PHE A 130 0.33 7.74 10.42
N LYS A 131 -0.77 6.98 10.31
CA LYS A 131 -1.95 7.36 9.50
C LYS A 131 -2.82 8.44 10.16
N ASN A 132 -2.64 8.67 11.47
CA ASN A 132 -3.50 9.53 12.29
C ASN A 132 -2.96 10.96 12.48
N MET A 133 -2.02 11.43 11.65
CA MET A 133 -1.47 12.78 11.80
C MET A 133 -2.16 13.79 10.89
N VAL A 134 -2.94 14.66 11.55
CA VAL A 134 -3.52 15.95 11.15
C VAL A 134 -4.84 15.89 10.37
N PRO A 135 -6.00 16.07 11.04
CA PRO A 135 -7.25 16.37 10.36
C PRO A 135 -7.15 17.74 9.68
N GLN A 136 -7.55 17.81 8.41
CA GLN A 136 -7.50 19.04 7.63
C GLN A 136 -8.86 19.75 7.69
N GLN A 137 -8.86 21.04 7.97
CA GLN A 137 -10.05 21.89 7.91
C GLN A 137 -10.09 22.67 6.59
N ALA A 138 -11.28 22.99 6.11
CA ALA A 138 -11.51 23.75 4.89
C ALA A 138 -12.41 24.96 5.15
N LEU A 139 -12.13 26.07 4.46
CA LEU A 139 -12.95 27.27 4.50
C LEU A 139 -13.96 27.24 3.34
N VAL A 140 -15.25 27.20 3.66
CA VAL A 140 -16.34 27.01 2.70
C VAL A 140 -17.35 28.14 2.84
N ILE A 141 -17.93 28.55 1.72
CA ILE A 141 -19.03 29.52 1.68
C ILE A 141 -20.32 28.74 1.44
N ARG A 142 -21.21 28.72 2.43
CA ARG A 142 -22.56 28.13 2.34
C ARG A 142 -23.57 29.14 2.83
N GLU A 143 -24.69 29.28 2.12
CA GLU A 143 -25.75 30.26 2.43
C GLU A 143 -25.25 31.72 2.55
N GLY A 144 -24.15 32.04 1.85
CA GLY A 144 -23.51 33.36 1.88
C GLY A 144 -22.57 33.61 3.07
N GLU A 145 -22.43 32.66 3.99
CA GLU A 145 -21.55 32.75 5.14
C GLU A 145 -20.30 31.89 4.96
N THR A 146 -19.15 32.43 5.38
CA THR A 146 -17.87 31.71 5.36
C THR A 146 -17.73 30.90 6.65
N VAL A 147 -17.76 29.57 6.54
CA VAL A 147 -17.70 28.62 7.66
C VAL A 147 -16.48 27.71 7.49
N GLN A 148 -15.82 27.40 8.60
CA GLN A 148 -14.72 26.43 8.64
C GLN A 148 -15.29 25.05 9.02
N ILE A 149 -15.14 24.07 8.12
CA ILE A 149 -15.64 22.70 8.31
C ILE A 149 -14.51 21.68 8.20
N ASN A 150 -14.77 20.44 8.60
CA ASN A 150 -13.84 19.34 8.34
C ASN A 150 -13.75 19.11 6.82
N ALA A 151 -12.54 18.89 6.28
CA ALA A 151 -12.35 18.65 4.86
C ALA A 151 -13.13 17.42 4.36
N GLU A 152 -13.42 16.45 5.25
CA GLU A 152 -14.24 15.27 4.93
C GLU A 152 -15.71 15.60 4.61
N GLU A 153 -16.22 16.74 5.09
CA GLU A 153 -17.61 17.18 4.88
C GLU A 153 -17.80 18.03 3.61
N LEU A 154 -16.73 18.22 2.83
CA LEU A 154 -16.78 18.89 1.54
C LEU A 154 -17.48 18.04 0.49
N VAL A 155 -18.33 18.68 -0.31
CA VAL A 155 -19.06 18.02 -1.39
C VAL A 155 -18.83 18.71 -2.73
N THR A 156 -19.12 18.01 -3.83
CA THR A 156 -19.05 18.62 -5.16
C THR A 156 -20.07 19.75 -5.28
N GLY A 157 -19.65 20.89 -5.80
CA GLY A 157 -20.46 22.11 -5.90
C GLY A 157 -20.25 23.11 -4.76
N ASP A 158 -19.58 22.74 -3.67
CA ASP A 158 -19.25 23.69 -2.62
C ASP A 158 -18.35 24.81 -3.17
N LEU A 159 -18.59 26.04 -2.71
CA LEU A 159 -17.72 27.18 -2.98
C LEU A 159 -16.69 27.27 -1.86
N ILE A 160 -15.43 27.00 -2.17
CA ILE A 160 -14.33 27.04 -1.19
C ILE A 160 -13.45 28.25 -1.41
N GLU A 161 -12.91 28.78 -0.32
CA GLU A 161 -11.92 29.85 -0.33
C GLU A 161 -10.60 29.33 0.24
N VAL A 162 -9.51 29.62 -0.45
CA VAL A 162 -8.16 29.19 -0.07
C VAL A 162 -7.25 30.41 0.04
N LYS A 163 -6.41 30.42 1.08
CA LYS A 163 -5.46 31.49 1.36
C LYS A 163 -4.03 30.95 1.35
N ALA A 164 -3.06 31.85 1.26
CA ALA A 164 -1.65 31.48 1.36
C ALA A 164 -1.37 30.70 2.66
N GLY A 165 -0.75 29.53 2.53
CA GLY A 165 -0.49 28.58 3.61
C GLY A 165 -1.49 27.42 3.68
N ASP A 166 -2.68 27.56 3.07
CA ASP A 166 -3.68 26.50 3.08
C ASP A 166 -3.38 25.43 2.04
N ARG A 167 -3.67 24.18 2.38
CA ARG A 167 -3.71 23.08 1.41
C ARG A 167 -5.07 23.07 0.71
N ILE A 168 -5.05 22.83 -0.60
CA ILE A 168 -6.26 22.71 -1.39
C ILE A 168 -7.00 21.41 -0.98
N PRO A 169 -8.24 21.50 -0.44
CA PRO A 169 -8.89 20.38 0.24
C PRO A 169 -9.62 19.42 -0.70
N ALA A 170 -9.88 19.82 -1.95
CA ALA A 170 -10.49 19.02 -3.00
C ALA A 170 -10.14 19.64 -4.37
N ASP A 171 -10.32 18.90 -5.48
CA ASP A 171 -10.14 19.51 -6.81
C ASP A 171 -11.22 20.57 -7.03
N MET A 172 -10.79 21.77 -7.41
CA MET A 172 -11.67 22.93 -7.55
C MET A 172 -11.46 23.68 -8.87
N ARG A 173 -12.55 24.16 -9.46
CA ARG A 173 -12.57 25.12 -10.56
C ARG A 173 -12.49 26.53 -9.99
N VAL A 174 -11.40 27.25 -10.25
CA VAL A 174 -11.16 28.61 -9.75
C VAL A 174 -12.14 29.60 -10.39
N VAL A 175 -12.96 30.28 -9.59
CA VAL A 175 -13.91 31.29 -10.09
C VAL A 175 -13.42 32.72 -9.86
N SER A 176 -12.57 32.92 -8.86
CA SER A 176 -11.92 34.19 -8.56
C SER A 176 -10.54 33.93 -7.98
N ALA A 177 -9.55 34.71 -8.37
CA ALA A 177 -8.19 34.59 -7.83
C ALA A 177 -7.54 35.98 -7.77
N ASN A 178 -6.89 36.27 -6.63
CA ASN A 178 -6.12 37.48 -6.44
C ASN A 178 -4.68 37.11 -6.07
N GLY A 179 -3.77 37.24 -7.04
CA GLY A 179 -2.35 36.90 -6.86
C GLY A 179 -2.11 35.42 -6.51
N CYS A 180 -3.10 34.54 -6.69
CA CYS A 180 -3.02 33.17 -6.23
C CYS A 180 -1.93 32.38 -6.98
N LYS A 181 -1.04 31.75 -6.23
CA LYS A 181 -0.07 30.78 -6.74
C LYS A 181 -0.16 29.50 -5.93
N VAL A 182 -0.09 28.36 -6.59
CA VAL A 182 -0.12 27.05 -5.95
C VAL A 182 1.15 26.27 -6.28
N ASP A 183 1.60 25.47 -5.34
CA ASP A 183 2.67 24.50 -5.52
C ASP A 183 2.09 23.14 -5.96
N ASN A 184 2.35 22.77 -7.21
CA ASN A 184 1.91 21.51 -7.81
C ASN A 184 2.98 20.41 -7.71
N SER A 185 3.99 20.55 -6.85
CA SER A 185 5.06 19.56 -6.64
C SER A 185 4.53 18.16 -6.36
N SER A 186 3.43 18.04 -5.62
CA SER A 186 2.78 16.73 -5.33
C SER A 186 2.26 16.00 -6.57
N LEU A 187 1.97 16.70 -7.67
CA LEU A 187 1.42 16.12 -8.90
C LEU A 187 2.43 16.10 -10.05
N THR A 188 3.29 17.12 -10.12
CA THR A 188 4.21 17.34 -11.25
C THR A 188 5.66 17.07 -10.90
N GLY A 189 6.01 16.98 -9.61
CA GLY A 189 7.39 16.95 -9.16
C GLY A 189 8.12 18.30 -9.29
N GLU A 190 7.48 19.37 -9.74
CA GLU A 190 8.12 20.68 -9.87
C GLU A 190 7.57 21.67 -8.83
N SER A 191 8.46 22.25 -8.03
CA SER A 191 8.10 23.15 -6.91
C SER A 191 7.98 24.62 -7.32
N GLN A 192 8.06 24.93 -8.62
CA GLN A 192 7.88 26.29 -9.10
C GLN A 192 6.41 26.71 -8.93
N PRO A 193 6.10 27.77 -8.16
CA PRO A 193 4.72 28.16 -7.91
C PRO A 193 4.00 28.57 -9.21
N GLN A 194 2.87 27.93 -9.48
CA GLN A 194 2.06 28.15 -10.68
C GLN A 194 0.90 29.08 -10.38
N ARG A 195 0.74 30.15 -11.16
CA ARG A 195 -0.36 31.11 -11.01
C ARG A 195 -1.71 30.46 -11.32
N ARG A 196 -2.72 30.81 -10.53
CA ARG A 196 -4.11 30.41 -10.76
C ARG A 196 -4.94 31.61 -11.21
N SER A 197 -5.82 31.40 -12.18
CA SER A 197 -6.71 32.41 -12.76
C SER A 197 -8.07 31.82 -13.10
N PRO A 198 -9.17 32.60 -13.09
CA PRO A 198 -10.48 32.07 -13.45
C PRO A 198 -10.61 31.64 -14.92
N ASP A 199 -9.83 32.25 -15.80
CA ASP A 199 -9.90 32.05 -17.25
C ASP A 199 -9.29 30.72 -17.68
N TYR A 200 -9.94 30.06 -18.63
CA TYR A 200 -9.43 28.88 -19.31
C TYR A 200 -8.15 29.19 -20.09
N THR A 201 -7.11 28.36 -19.95
CA THR A 201 -5.82 28.60 -20.61
C THR A 201 -5.29 27.43 -21.45
N ASN A 202 -5.66 26.19 -21.14
CA ASN A 202 -5.10 25.01 -21.80
C ASN A 202 -6.12 23.86 -21.84
N ASP A 203 -6.12 23.09 -22.92
CA ASP A 203 -6.96 21.91 -23.09
C ASP A 203 -6.67 20.84 -22.04
N ASN A 204 -5.39 20.68 -21.66
CA ASN A 204 -4.99 19.77 -20.60
C ASN A 204 -5.36 20.37 -19.23
N PRO A 205 -6.23 19.70 -18.43
CA PRO A 205 -6.64 20.22 -17.13
C PRO A 205 -5.45 20.42 -16.18
N LEU A 206 -4.41 19.58 -16.24
CA LEU A 206 -3.23 19.68 -15.36
C LEU A 206 -2.43 20.97 -15.59
N GLU A 207 -2.42 21.47 -16.82
CA GLU A 207 -1.70 22.69 -17.21
C GLU A 207 -2.59 23.94 -17.16
N SER A 208 -3.91 23.76 -17.12
CA SER A 208 -4.84 24.89 -17.08
C SER A 208 -4.76 25.62 -15.75
N LYS A 209 -4.69 26.96 -15.80
CA LYS A 209 -4.55 27.82 -14.60
C LYS A 209 -5.83 27.94 -13.78
N ASN A 210 -6.92 27.40 -14.29
CA ASN A 210 -8.25 27.59 -13.75
C ASN A 210 -8.78 26.40 -12.95
N ILE A 211 -7.91 25.42 -12.71
CA ILE A 211 -8.11 24.32 -11.78
C ILE A 211 -7.06 24.43 -10.66
N ALA A 212 -7.45 24.15 -9.43
CA ALA A 212 -6.53 23.80 -8.35
C ALA A 212 -6.85 22.38 -7.88
N PHE A 213 -5.83 21.63 -7.48
CA PHE A 213 -5.93 20.20 -7.25
C PHE A 213 -5.80 19.83 -5.79
N PHE A 214 -6.47 18.77 -5.37
CA PHE A 214 -6.30 18.16 -4.06
C PHE A 214 -4.81 17.84 -3.82
N SER A 215 -4.37 18.04 -2.57
CA SER A 215 -2.99 17.86 -2.11
C SER A 215 -2.01 18.97 -2.48
N THR A 216 -2.36 19.94 -3.32
CA THR A 216 -1.47 21.09 -3.60
C THR A 216 -1.60 22.16 -2.53
N ASN A 217 -0.59 23.02 -2.39
CA ASN A 217 -0.58 24.09 -1.39
C ASN A 217 -0.71 25.46 -2.05
N CYS A 218 -1.54 26.34 -1.50
CA CYS A 218 -1.57 27.74 -1.88
C CYS A 218 -0.37 28.45 -1.26
N VAL A 219 0.56 28.92 -2.10
CA VAL A 219 1.82 29.55 -1.65
C VAL A 219 1.61 31.03 -1.38
N GLU A 220 0.85 31.70 -2.25
CA GLU A 220 0.61 33.14 -2.19
C GLU A 220 -0.82 33.47 -2.66
N GLY A 221 -1.34 34.62 -2.21
CA GLY A 221 -2.61 35.17 -2.65
C GLY A 221 -3.83 34.46 -2.07
N THR A 222 -4.98 34.72 -2.67
CA THR A 222 -6.26 34.09 -2.31
C THR A 222 -7.01 33.65 -3.57
N ALA A 223 -7.76 32.56 -3.47
CA ALA A 223 -8.63 32.11 -4.53
C ALA A 223 -9.94 31.57 -3.99
N ARG A 224 -11.00 31.70 -4.79
CA ARG A 224 -12.28 31.04 -4.61
C ARG A 224 -12.54 30.11 -5.76
N GLY A 225 -13.21 29.00 -5.50
CA GLY A 225 -13.57 28.07 -6.56
C GLY A 225 -14.57 27.02 -6.13
N ILE A 226 -15.18 26.43 -7.13
CA ILE A 226 -16.24 25.43 -6.97
C ILE A 226 -15.59 24.05 -6.96
N VAL A 227 -15.89 23.22 -5.97
CA VAL A 227 -15.40 21.85 -5.88
C VAL A 227 -15.97 21.03 -7.04
N ILE A 228 -15.09 20.43 -7.85
CA ILE A 228 -15.47 19.63 -9.02
C ILE A 228 -15.34 18.13 -8.76
N CYS A 229 -14.36 17.71 -7.94
CA CYS A 229 -14.14 16.32 -7.57
C CYS A 229 -13.74 16.22 -6.09
N THR A 230 -14.21 15.18 -5.42
CA THR A 230 -13.94 14.87 -4.00
C THR A 230 -13.43 13.44 -3.83
N GLY A 231 -12.65 13.20 -2.77
CA GLY A 231 -12.12 11.89 -2.39
C GLY A 231 -11.35 11.19 -3.50
N ASP A 232 -11.66 9.91 -3.73
CA ASP A 232 -11.03 9.06 -4.75
C ASP A 232 -11.21 9.57 -6.19
N ARG A 233 -12.20 10.44 -6.44
CA ARG A 233 -12.46 11.01 -7.77
C ARG A 233 -11.51 12.16 -8.14
N THR A 234 -10.79 12.71 -7.16
CA THR A 234 -9.78 13.76 -7.40
C THR A 234 -8.60 13.23 -8.20
N ALA A 235 -7.81 14.11 -8.82
CA ALA A 235 -6.61 13.73 -9.56
C ALA A 235 -5.64 12.93 -8.69
N MET A 236 -5.34 13.43 -7.48
CA MET A 236 -4.47 12.73 -6.54
C MET A 236 -5.14 11.49 -5.93
N GLY A 237 -6.47 11.49 -5.75
CA GLY A 237 -7.23 10.33 -5.31
C GLY A 237 -7.12 9.17 -6.30
N ARG A 238 -7.30 9.43 -7.60
CA ARG A 238 -7.11 8.43 -8.65
C ARG A 238 -5.67 7.88 -8.68
N ILE A 239 -4.67 8.74 -8.49
CA ILE A 239 -3.26 8.32 -8.38
C ILE A 239 -3.07 7.41 -7.15
N ALA A 240 -3.65 7.79 -6.00
CA ALA A 240 -3.57 7.01 -4.78
C ALA A 240 -4.27 5.64 -4.91
N THR A 241 -5.44 5.58 -5.56
CA THR A 241 -6.15 4.32 -5.84
C THR A 241 -5.38 3.44 -6.82
N LEU A 242 -4.76 4.03 -7.85
CA LEU A 242 -3.90 3.28 -8.76
C LEU A 242 -2.68 2.72 -8.01
N ALA A 243 -2.02 3.53 -7.20
CA ALA A 243 -0.85 3.12 -6.44
C ALA A 243 -1.18 2.02 -5.41
N SER A 244 -2.34 2.09 -4.75
CA SER A 244 -2.77 1.11 -3.76
C SER A 244 -3.34 -0.17 -4.38
N GLY A 245 -3.93 -0.08 -5.58
CA GLY A 245 -4.48 -1.22 -6.30
C GLY A 245 -3.47 -2.00 -7.15
N LEU A 246 -2.22 -1.55 -7.23
CA LEU A 246 -1.14 -2.32 -7.85
C LEU A 246 -0.81 -3.51 -6.94
N GLU A 247 -1.00 -4.72 -7.46
CA GLU A 247 -0.60 -5.93 -6.74
C GLU A 247 0.90 -5.89 -6.45
N THR A 248 1.24 -6.04 -5.18
CA THR A 248 2.62 -6.25 -4.75
C THR A 248 3.08 -7.61 -5.27
N GLY A 249 3.88 -7.61 -6.33
CA GLY A 249 4.53 -8.82 -6.81
C GLY A 249 5.48 -9.42 -5.77
N LYS A 250 5.81 -10.71 -5.92
CA LYS A 250 6.80 -11.39 -5.06
C LYS A 250 8.18 -10.71 -5.20
N THR A 251 8.84 -10.47 -4.06
CA THR A 251 10.21 -9.94 -4.01
C THR A 251 11.22 -10.97 -4.54
N PRO A 252 12.44 -10.55 -4.96
CA PRO A 252 13.47 -11.49 -5.41
C PRO A 252 13.80 -12.54 -4.34
N ILE A 253 14.06 -12.12 -3.09
CA ILE A 253 14.28 -13.07 -1.98
C ILE A 253 13.11 -14.04 -1.77
N ALA A 254 11.85 -13.60 -1.89
CA ALA A 254 10.70 -14.49 -1.76
C ALA A 254 10.65 -15.53 -2.89
N LYS A 255 11.00 -15.15 -4.12
CA LYS A 255 11.11 -16.08 -5.26
C LYS A 255 12.23 -17.09 -5.06
N GLU A 256 13.39 -16.66 -4.56
CA GLU A 256 14.51 -17.55 -4.26
C GLU A 256 14.18 -18.53 -3.12
N ILE A 257 13.49 -18.07 -2.07
CA ILE A 257 12.99 -18.94 -0.99
C ILE A 257 12.01 -19.97 -1.56
N GLU A 258 11.06 -19.56 -2.41
CA GLU A 258 10.11 -20.48 -3.03
C GLU A 258 10.81 -21.51 -3.94
N HIS A 259 11.78 -21.06 -4.74
CA HIS A 259 12.60 -21.95 -5.57
C HIS A 259 13.37 -22.96 -4.72
N PHE A 260 13.99 -22.51 -3.63
CA PHE A 260 14.69 -23.36 -2.68
C PHE A 260 13.74 -24.37 -2.02
N ILE A 261 12.54 -23.93 -1.58
CA ILE A 261 11.51 -24.81 -1.00
C ILE A 261 11.11 -25.89 -2.01
N HIS A 262 10.91 -25.54 -3.28
CA HIS A 262 10.55 -26.51 -4.32
C HIS A 262 11.66 -27.55 -4.55
N ILE A 263 12.94 -27.16 -4.56
CA ILE A 263 14.05 -28.10 -4.70
C ILE A 263 14.10 -29.07 -3.52
N ILE A 264 14.08 -28.55 -2.28
CA ILE A 264 14.15 -29.38 -1.08
C ILE A 264 12.93 -30.30 -0.99
N THR A 265 11.73 -29.79 -1.27
CA THR A 265 10.51 -30.60 -1.29
C THR A 265 10.60 -31.69 -2.35
N GLY A 266 11.13 -31.38 -3.54
CA GLY A 266 11.36 -32.36 -4.60
C GLY A 266 12.29 -33.50 -4.16
N VAL A 267 13.42 -33.16 -3.51
CA VAL A 267 14.36 -34.16 -2.96
C VAL A 267 13.73 -34.96 -1.82
N ALA A 268 13.01 -34.30 -0.91
CA ALA A 268 12.35 -34.94 0.23
C ALA A 268 11.27 -35.94 -0.23
N VAL A 269 10.44 -35.57 -1.20
CA VAL A 269 9.43 -36.46 -1.78
C VAL A 269 10.08 -37.59 -2.57
N PHE A 270 11.13 -37.32 -3.35
CA PHE A 270 11.86 -38.35 -4.08
C PHE A 270 12.44 -39.41 -3.15
N LEU A 271 13.15 -38.99 -2.10
CA LEU A 271 13.68 -39.90 -1.08
C LEU A 271 12.54 -40.62 -0.35
N GLY A 272 11.53 -39.87 0.11
CA GLY A 272 10.38 -40.43 0.80
C GLY A 272 9.71 -41.55 0.01
N VAL A 273 9.35 -41.31 -1.26
CA VAL A 273 8.69 -42.30 -2.12
C VAL A 273 9.61 -43.49 -2.41
N THR A 274 10.90 -43.25 -2.64
CA THR A 274 11.87 -44.33 -2.89
C THR A 274 11.97 -45.27 -1.68
N PHE A 275 12.09 -44.70 -0.48
CA PHE A 275 12.13 -45.49 0.76
C PHE A 275 10.79 -46.13 1.11
N PHE A 276 9.66 -45.50 0.74
CA PHE A 276 8.34 -46.10 0.87
C PHE A 276 8.22 -47.38 0.04
N ILE A 277 8.61 -47.34 -1.24
CA ILE A 277 8.61 -48.52 -2.12
C ILE A 277 9.55 -49.59 -1.56
N LEU A 278 10.73 -49.18 -1.10
CA LEU A 278 11.70 -50.10 -0.51
C LEU A 278 11.17 -50.77 0.77
N ALA A 279 10.51 -50.02 1.65
CA ALA A 279 9.87 -50.56 2.85
C ALA A 279 8.80 -51.61 2.49
N LEU A 280 7.97 -51.36 1.48
CA LEU A 280 7.00 -52.35 1.01
C LEU A 280 7.69 -53.61 0.45
N THR A 281 8.80 -53.46 -0.28
CA THR A 281 9.55 -54.62 -0.81
C THR A 281 10.24 -55.44 0.28
N LEU A 282 10.58 -54.82 1.42
CA LEU A 282 11.16 -55.49 2.59
C LEU A 282 10.11 -56.15 3.49
N GLY A 283 8.82 -56.02 3.17
CA GLY A 283 7.72 -56.67 3.90
C GLY A 283 7.13 -55.86 5.05
N TYR A 284 7.43 -54.55 5.14
CA TYR A 284 6.77 -53.67 6.12
C TYR A 284 5.28 -53.49 5.80
N LYS A 285 4.45 -53.33 6.84
CA LYS A 285 3.02 -53.03 6.66
C LYS A 285 2.88 -51.67 5.96
N TRP A 286 1.81 -51.51 5.15
CA TRP A 286 1.56 -50.25 4.41
C TRP A 286 1.54 -49.01 5.31
N LEU A 287 1.07 -49.19 6.54
CA LEU A 287 1.01 -48.15 7.55
C LEU A 287 2.39 -47.74 8.08
N GLU A 288 3.24 -48.71 8.40
CA GLU A 288 4.62 -48.49 8.84
C GLU A 288 5.44 -47.82 7.74
N ALA A 289 5.27 -48.27 6.49
CA ALA A 289 5.89 -47.65 5.32
C ALA A 289 5.45 -46.18 5.17
N ALA A 290 4.17 -45.87 5.36
CA ALA A 290 3.64 -44.50 5.30
C ALA A 290 4.20 -43.60 6.42
N ILE A 291 4.40 -44.15 7.63
CA ILE A 291 5.04 -43.43 8.74
C ILE A 291 6.51 -43.13 8.40
N PHE A 292 7.25 -44.08 7.83
CA PHE A 292 8.62 -43.86 7.37
C PHE A 292 8.69 -42.79 6.26
N LEU A 293 7.77 -42.82 5.29
CA LEU A 293 7.64 -41.81 4.25
C LEU A 293 7.54 -40.40 4.84
N ILE A 294 6.62 -40.21 5.80
CA ILE A 294 6.42 -38.91 6.45
C ILE A 294 7.66 -38.53 7.27
N GLY A 295 8.21 -39.46 8.06
CA GLY A 295 9.40 -39.21 8.85
C GLY A 295 10.58 -38.74 8.01
N ILE A 296 10.79 -39.34 6.83
CA ILE A 296 11.83 -38.93 5.88
C ILE A 296 11.51 -37.54 5.30
N ILE A 297 10.26 -37.26 4.92
CA ILE A 297 9.88 -35.95 4.40
C ILE A 297 10.10 -34.86 5.45
N VAL A 298 9.61 -35.06 6.68
CA VAL A 298 9.76 -34.12 7.80
C VAL A 298 11.24 -33.90 8.14
N ALA A 299 12.04 -34.97 8.21
CA ALA A 299 13.47 -34.85 8.50
C ALA A 299 14.27 -34.04 7.46
N ASN A 300 13.73 -33.89 6.24
CA ASN A 300 14.34 -33.07 5.18
C ASN A 300 13.79 -31.65 5.11
N VAL A 301 12.75 -31.32 5.88
CA VAL A 301 12.23 -29.95 5.96
C VAL A 301 13.14 -29.14 6.88
N PRO A 302 13.73 -28.02 6.45
CA PRO A 302 14.57 -27.20 7.31
C PRO A 302 13.70 -26.20 8.09
N GLU A 303 13.10 -26.62 9.20
CA GLU A 303 12.14 -25.79 9.97
C GLU A 303 12.79 -24.50 10.49
N GLY A 304 14.10 -24.53 10.74
CA GLY A 304 14.87 -23.37 11.18
C GLY A 304 15.15 -22.33 10.08
N LEU A 305 15.01 -22.69 8.80
CA LEU A 305 15.47 -21.83 7.70
C LEU A 305 14.72 -20.49 7.67
N LEU A 306 13.39 -20.53 7.65
CA LEU A 306 12.58 -19.30 7.57
C LEU A 306 12.87 -18.36 8.76
N ALA A 307 13.01 -18.92 9.97
CA ALA A 307 13.36 -18.13 11.15
C ALA A 307 14.77 -17.51 11.03
N THR A 308 15.77 -18.28 10.57
CA THR A 308 17.14 -17.76 10.38
C THR A 308 17.20 -16.66 9.33
N VAL A 309 16.51 -16.83 8.19
CA VAL A 309 16.42 -15.81 7.14
C VAL A 309 15.81 -14.53 7.70
N THR A 310 14.69 -14.61 8.43
CA THR A 310 14.05 -13.41 8.98
C THR A 310 14.92 -12.73 10.05
N VAL A 311 15.63 -13.49 10.88
CA VAL A 311 16.59 -12.93 11.85
C VAL A 311 17.75 -12.23 11.13
N CYS A 312 18.32 -12.85 10.09
CA CYS A 312 19.36 -12.24 9.26
C CYS A 312 18.90 -10.93 8.63
N LEU A 313 17.72 -10.91 8.00
CA LEU A 313 17.13 -9.70 7.41
C LEU A 313 16.87 -8.62 8.47
N THR A 314 16.40 -9.01 9.66
CA THR A 314 16.15 -8.09 10.78
C THR A 314 17.44 -7.43 11.27
N LEU A 315 18.53 -8.21 11.40
CA LEU A 315 19.83 -7.69 11.81
C LEU A 315 20.39 -6.70 10.77
N THR A 316 20.24 -7.02 9.48
CA THR A 316 20.66 -6.12 8.38
C THR A 316 19.81 -4.85 8.35
N ALA A 317 18.48 -4.95 8.49
CA ALA A 317 17.60 -3.79 8.58
C ALA A 317 17.95 -2.88 9.78
N LYS A 318 18.30 -3.47 10.93
CA LYS A 318 18.77 -2.73 12.11
C LYS A 318 20.11 -2.02 11.84
N HIS A 319 21.01 -2.65 11.06
CA HIS A 319 22.26 -2.01 10.65
C HIS A 319 22.02 -0.83 9.70
N MET A 320 21.09 -0.95 8.74
CA MET A 320 20.69 0.14 7.84
C MET A 320 20.04 1.30 8.60
N ALA A 321 19.19 1.01 9.59
CA ALA A 321 18.53 2.03 10.41
C ALA A 321 19.54 2.89 11.18
N ARG A 322 20.65 2.30 11.66
CA ARG A 322 21.75 3.06 12.28
C ARG A 322 22.41 4.07 11.35
N LYS A 323 22.32 3.86 10.02
CA LYS A 323 22.79 4.78 8.97
C LYS A 323 21.68 5.67 8.42
N LYS A 324 20.59 5.88 9.19
CA LYS A 324 19.42 6.68 8.81
C LYS A 324 18.64 6.16 7.58
N CYS A 325 18.85 4.90 7.18
CA CYS A 325 18.05 4.24 6.15
C CYS A 325 17.00 3.34 6.81
N LEU A 326 15.75 3.79 6.85
CA LEU A 326 14.65 3.05 7.46
C LEU A 326 14.04 2.05 6.47
N VAL A 327 13.98 0.79 6.86
CA VAL A 327 13.40 -0.28 6.04
C VAL A 327 12.02 -0.64 6.58
N LYS A 328 11.00 -0.53 5.73
CA LYS A 328 9.60 -0.81 6.07
C LYS A 328 9.23 -2.29 5.87
N ASN A 329 9.70 -2.90 4.79
CA ASN A 329 9.56 -4.32 4.48
C ASN A 329 10.94 -5.00 4.56
N LEU A 330 11.09 -6.03 5.40
CA LEU A 330 12.37 -6.72 5.61
C LEU A 330 12.96 -7.32 4.33
N GLU A 331 12.11 -7.77 3.40
CA GLU A 331 12.55 -8.32 2.11
C GLU A 331 13.17 -7.26 1.19
N ALA A 332 12.82 -5.98 1.40
CA ALA A 332 13.35 -4.87 0.61
C ALA A 332 14.86 -4.65 0.80
N VAL A 333 15.42 -5.15 1.90
CA VAL A 333 16.87 -5.11 2.18
C VAL A 333 17.66 -5.81 1.07
N GLU A 334 17.21 -7.00 0.67
CA GLU A 334 17.86 -7.79 -0.38
C GLU A 334 17.50 -7.24 -1.77
N THR A 335 16.26 -6.77 -1.95
CA THR A 335 15.80 -6.21 -3.24
C THR A 335 16.71 -5.08 -3.73
N LEU A 336 17.21 -4.23 -2.82
CA LEU A 336 18.16 -3.17 -3.18
C LEU A 336 19.49 -3.73 -3.72
N GLY A 337 19.96 -4.86 -3.20
CA GLY A 337 21.17 -5.54 -3.68
C GLY A 337 21.01 -6.19 -5.06
N SER A 338 19.80 -6.67 -5.36
CA SER A 338 19.44 -7.30 -6.64
C SER A 338 18.89 -6.30 -7.68
N THR A 339 18.92 -5.00 -7.39
CA THR A 339 18.41 -3.95 -8.28
C THR A 339 19.37 -3.73 -9.46
N SER A 340 18.88 -3.88 -10.70
CA SER A 340 19.64 -3.64 -11.93
C SER A 340 19.36 -2.27 -12.58
N THR A 341 18.28 -1.60 -12.18
CA THR A 341 17.88 -0.30 -12.73
C THR A 341 17.27 0.54 -11.63
N ILE A 342 17.78 1.77 -11.45
CA ILE A 342 17.27 2.74 -10.49
C ILE A 342 16.50 3.81 -11.25
N CYS A 343 15.19 3.85 -11.06
CA CYS A 343 14.34 4.96 -11.51
C CYS A 343 14.30 6.00 -10.39
N THR A 344 14.87 7.17 -10.63
CA THR A 344 14.97 8.24 -9.63
C THR A 344 14.17 9.45 -10.08
N ASP A 345 13.41 10.03 -9.16
CA ASP A 345 12.81 11.34 -9.38
C ASP A 345 13.89 12.43 -9.34
N LYS A 346 13.70 13.53 -10.05
CA LYS A 346 14.65 14.65 -10.04
C LYS A 346 14.50 15.46 -8.76
N THR A 347 13.32 16.04 -8.56
CA THR A 347 13.14 17.12 -7.58
C THR A 347 12.95 16.55 -6.19
N GLY A 348 13.75 16.99 -5.22
CA GLY A 348 13.67 16.48 -3.84
C GLY A 348 14.23 15.08 -3.62
N THR A 349 14.70 14.42 -4.69
CA THR A 349 15.43 13.15 -4.63
C THR A 349 16.88 13.32 -5.10
N LEU A 350 17.10 13.81 -6.32
CA LEU A 350 18.45 14.19 -6.80
C LEU A 350 18.82 15.62 -6.42
N THR A 351 17.85 16.53 -6.42
CA THR A 351 18.04 17.94 -6.03
C THR A 351 17.54 18.19 -4.61
N GLU A 352 18.07 19.22 -3.96
CA GLU A 352 17.65 19.64 -2.60
C GLU A 352 16.26 20.28 -2.55
N ASN A 353 15.55 20.35 -3.69
CA ASN A 353 14.28 21.07 -3.83
C ASN A 353 14.32 22.52 -3.31
N ARG A 354 15.46 23.18 -3.49
CA ARG A 354 15.70 24.56 -3.07
C ARG A 354 16.33 25.34 -4.23
N MET A 355 15.79 26.52 -4.51
CA MET A 355 16.35 27.41 -5.53
C MET A 355 17.64 28.03 -4.98
N THR A 356 18.75 27.79 -5.67
CA THR A 356 20.08 28.26 -5.28
C THR A 356 20.71 28.98 -6.48
N VAL A 357 21.36 30.11 -6.23
CA VAL A 357 22.10 30.81 -7.27
C VAL A 357 23.35 29.99 -7.60
N GLU A 358 23.51 29.58 -8.86
CA GLU A 358 24.66 28.77 -9.31
C GLU A 358 25.67 29.59 -10.12
N HIS A 359 25.19 30.57 -10.89
CA HIS A 359 26.01 31.36 -11.79
C HIS A 359 25.63 32.83 -11.73
N MET A 360 26.64 33.69 -11.81
CA MET A 360 26.52 35.15 -11.90
C MET A 360 27.26 35.62 -13.14
N TRP A 361 26.74 36.63 -13.82
CA TRP A 361 27.39 37.24 -14.98
C TRP A 361 27.70 38.71 -14.70
N PHE A 362 28.98 39.03 -14.63
CA PHE A 362 29.50 40.38 -14.50
C PHE A 362 30.89 40.46 -15.17
N ASP A 363 31.34 41.66 -15.53
CA ASP A 363 32.61 41.89 -16.23
C ASP A 363 32.82 41.02 -17.49
N ASN A 364 31.72 40.73 -18.19
CA ASN A 364 31.68 39.86 -19.37
C ASN A 364 32.23 38.44 -19.12
N GLN A 365 32.13 37.95 -17.87
CA GLN A 365 32.55 36.61 -17.46
C GLN A 365 31.45 35.92 -16.66
N ILE A 366 31.42 34.58 -16.75
CA ILE A 366 30.52 33.74 -15.94
C ILE A 366 31.28 33.31 -14.69
N HIS A 367 30.78 33.71 -13.53
CA HIS A 367 31.28 33.30 -12.23
C HIS A 367 30.36 32.24 -11.64
N LYS A 368 30.92 31.17 -11.08
CA LYS A 368 30.13 30.23 -10.26
C LYS A 368 29.91 30.87 -8.90
N ALA A 369 28.66 30.85 -8.43
CA ALA A 369 28.35 31.20 -7.06
C ALA A 369 28.78 30.01 -6.19
N GLU A 370 29.84 30.17 -5.40
CA GLU A 370 30.18 29.18 -4.38
C GLU A 370 29.14 29.26 -3.25
N ASN A 371 28.63 28.11 -2.82
CA ASN A 371 27.77 27.99 -1.65
C ASN A 371 28.57 28.14 -0.35
#